data_AF-A0A5C6FKI1-F1
#
_entry.id   AF-A0A5C6FKI1-F1
#
_cell.length_a   1.000
_cell.length_b   1.000
_cell.length_c   1.000
_cell.angle_alpha   90.00
_cell.angle_beta   90.00
_cell.angle_gamma   90.00
#
_symmetry.space_group_name_H-M   'P 1'
#
loop_
_entity.id
_entity.type
_entity.pdbx_description
1 polymer ?
#
loop_
_entity_poly.entity_id
_entity_poly.type
_entity_poly.pdbx_seq_one_letter_code
_entity_poly.pdbx_strand_id
1 'polypeptide(L)'
;MAWALRKLDEEQRLVGSVSVTSESRQQTSKSVELPPPPIKPDQEWANAWTHGAASAISLYLAYLLIREASVISTGMAVACAAYMASVFGTFFCSTLSHVVRRQPLLNTMRAWDQAMIYTMISGTYTPIAFRYCTDETRTPLLIAIWISAGVGFFFKVCHQHRVNSIGTVSYLLLGWLPAIPLVGQVPGVLVAWMIAGGVLYTAGVSLLVNDHRVRYLHAGWHLFVMAAATCHFWAIWKHVVPV
;
A
#
# COMPACT_ATOMS: atom_id res chain seq x y z
N MET A 1 52.81 -38.32 26.72
CA MET A 1 52.97 -36.84 26.81
C MET A 1 53.50 -36.19 25.53
N ALA A 2 54.40 -36.85 24.76
CA ALA A 2 54.95 -36.30 23.50
C ALA A 2 53.97 -36.25 22.31
N TRP A 3 52.92 -37.07 22.28
CA TRP A 3 51.91 -37.07 21.20
C TRP A 3 50.98 -35.85 21.25
N ALA A 4 50.59 -35.40 22.45
CA ALA A 4 49.68 -34.26 22.62
C ALA A 4 50.34 -32.92 22.27
N LEU A 5 51.63 -32.76 22.56
CA LEU A 5 52.38 -31.53 22.22
C LEU A 5 52.62 -31.40 20.71
N ARG A 6 52.76 -32.53 19.99
CA ARG A 6 52.92 -32.52 18.53
C ARG A 6 51.64 -32.09 17.80
N LYS A 7 50.48 -32.47 18.34
CA LYS A 7 49.17 -32.13 17.76
C LYS A 7 48.83 -30.64 17.92
N LEU A 8 49.25 -30.03 19.03
CA LEU A 8 49.04 -28.59 19.28
C LEU A 8 49.93 -27.72 18.39
N ASP A 9 51.15 -28.15 18.09
CA ASP A 9 52.07 -27.43 17.21
C ASP A 9 51.64 -27.52 15.71
N GLU A 10 51.02 -28.64 15.30
CA GLU A 10 50.39 -28.78 13.98
C GLU A 10 49.13 -27.92 13.84
N GLU A 11 48.27 -27.85 14.86
CA GLU A 11 47.08 -26.98 14.82
C GLU A 11 47.45 -25.49 14.83
N GLN A 12 48.47 -25.08 15.57
CA GLN A 12 48.94 -23.68 15.56
C GLN A 12 49.59 -23.27 14.23
N ARG A 13 50.26 -24.20 13.52
CA ARG A 13 50.79 -23.95 12.17
C ARG A 13 49.69 -23.82 11.11
N LEU A 14 48.56 -24.51 11.29
CA LEU A 14 47.40 -24.41 10.38
C LEU A 14 46.60 -23.12 10.61
N VAL A 15 46.57 -22.58 11.82
CA VAL A 15 45.92 -21.30 12.12
C VAL A 15 46.79 -20.10 11.72
N GLY A 16 48.11 -20.25 11.67
CA GLY A 16 49.08 -19.19 11.38
C GLY A 16 49.24 -18.76 9.91
N SER A 17 48.50 -19.34 8.96
CA SER A 17 48.68 -19.04 7.52
C SER A 17 47.38 -18.79 6.74
N VAL A 18 46.28 -18.44 7.42
CA VAL A 18 45.15 -17.80 6.73
C VAL A 18 45.48 -16.32 6.58
N SER A 19 46.30 -15.99 5.58
CA SER A 19 46.32 -14.64 5.03
C SER A 19 44.92 -14.38 4.47
N VAL A 20 44.12 -13.63 5.21
CA VAL A 20 42.86 -13.07 4.72
C VAL A 20 43.25 -12.13 3.58
N THR A 21 43.31 -12.67 2.37
CA THR A 21 43.57 -11.89 1.17
C THR A 21 42.49 -10.81 1.08
N SER A 22 42.91 -9.61 0.70
CA SER A 22 42.06 -8.42 0.50
C SER A 22 40.88 -8.68 -0.46
N GLU A 23 40.95 -9.74 -1.25
CA GLU A 23 39.87 -10.22 -2.13
C GLU A 23 38.64 -10.71 -1.35
N SER A 24 38.82 -11.39 -0.20
CA SER A 24 37.68 -11.86 0.62
C SER A 24 36.88 -10.72 1.25
N ARG A 25 37.51 -9.56 1.47
CA ARG A 25 36.87 -8.35 2.00
C ARG A 25 36.15 -7.54 0.91
N GLN A 26 36.49 -7.73 -0.37
CA GLN A 26 35.77 -7.10 -1.48
C GLN A 26 34.51 -7.87 -1.90
N GLN A 27 34.41 -9.16 -1.58
CA GLN A 27 33.27 -9.97 -1.98
C GLN A 27 32.04 -9.78 -1.07
N THR A 28 32.21 -9.24 0.12
CA THR A 28 31.11 -8.92 1.06
C THR A 28 30.51 -7.52 0.89
N SER A 29 31.05 -6.68 0.00
CA SER A 29 30.48 -5.35 -0.32
C SER A 29 29.79 -5.25 -1.68
N LYS A 30 29.63 -6.36 -2.42
CA LYS A 30 28.57 -6.41 -3.43
C LYS A 30 27.26 -6.44 -2.68
N SER A 31 26.64 -5.27 -2.51
CA SER A 31 25.22 -5.16 -2.23
C SER A 31 24.53 -6.22 -3.09
N VAL A 32 23.86 -7.19 -2.46
CA VAL A 32 23.07 -8.19 -3.17
C VAL A 32 22.01 -7.41 -3.95
N GLU A 33 22.32 -7.12 -5.20
CA GLU A 33 21.46 -6.37 -6.10
C GLU A 33 20.35 -7.35 -6.45
N LEU A 34 19.23 -7.24 -5.72
CA LEU A 34 18.08 -8.10 -5.95
C LEU A 34 17.67 -7.94 -7.41
N PRO A 35 17.35 -9.04 -8.11
CA PRO A 35 16.97 -8.97 -9.51
C PRO A 35 15.80 -7.98 -9.67
N PRO A 36 15.78 -7.22 -10.78
CA PRO A 36 14.75 -6.23 -11.00
C PRO A 36 13.38 -6.89 -10.92
N PRO A 37 12.38 -6.23 -10.32
CA PRO A 37 11.07 -6.84 -10.11
C PRO A 37 10.48 -7.28 -11.46
N PRO A 38 9.95 -8.51 -11.56
CA PRO A 38 9.59 -9.10 -12.85
C PRO A 38 8.58 -8.22 -13.57
N ILE A 39 8.91 -7.81 -14.79
CA ILE A 39 8.00 -7.12 -15.70
C ILE A 39 7.36 -8.20 -16.58
N LYS A 40 6.03 -8.14 -16.80
CA LYS A 40 5.32 -9.02 -17.74
C LYS A 40 4.81 -8.17 -18.91
N PRO A 41 5.63 -7.87 -19.93
CA PRO A 41 5.36 -6.82 -20.91
C PRO A 41 4.04 -7.00 -21.68
N ASP A 42 3.60 -8.25 -21.82
CA ASP A 42 2.36 -8.68 -22.50
C ASP A 42 1.09 -8.38 -21.69
N GLN A 43 1.23 -8.06 -20.40
CA GLN A 43 0.13 -7.84 -19.45
C GLN A 43 0.08 -6.41 -18.92
N GLU A 44 1.19 -5.67 -18.95
CA GLU A 44 1.29 -4.29 -18.43
C GLU A 44 0.23 -3.34 -19.02
N TRP A 45 -0.15 -3.51 -20.29
CA TRP A 45 -1.17 -2.67 -20.91
C TRP A 45 -2.53 -2.82 -20.23
N ALA A 46 -2.91 -4.02 -19.83
CA ALA A 46 -4.18 -4.28 -19.16
C ALA A 46 -4.18 -3.65 -17.76
N ASN A 47 -3.07 -3.83 -17.02
CA ASN A 47 -2.89 -3.22 -15.70
C ASN A 47 -2.92 -1.69 -15.76
N ALA A 48 -2.27 -1.09 -16.76
CA ALA A 48 -2.27 0.36 -16.97
C ALA A 48 -3.64 0.89 -17.38
N TRP A 49 -4.39 0.18 -18.23
CA TRP A 49 -5.72 0.62 -18.68
C TRP A 49 -6.76 0.57 -17.56
N THR A 50 -6.78 -0.48 -16.73
CA THR A 50 -7.77 -0.60 -15.64
C THR A 50 -7.65 0.57 -14.67
N HIS A 51 -6.46 0.82 -14.12
CA HIS A 51 -6.24 1.92 -13.19
C HIS A 51 -6.15 3.28 -13.89
N GLY A 52 -5.74 3.36 -15.16
CA GLY A 52 -5.72 4.60 -15.92
C GLY A 52 -7.14 5.15 -16.13
N ALA A 53 -8.08 4.28 -16.50
CA ALA A 53 -9.49 4.65 -16.58
C ALA A 53 -10.05 5.04 -15.20
N ALA A 54 -9.74 4.28 -14.15
CA ALA A 54 -10.16 4.58 -12.78
C ALA A 54 -9.62 5.94 -12.29
N SER A 55 -8.39 6.29 -12.64
CA SER A 55 -7.76 7.57 -12.31
C SER A 55 -8.53 8.74 -12.94
N ALA A 56 -8.82 8.67 -14.24
CA ALA A 56 -9.61 9.71 -14.92
C ALA A 56 -11.02 9.86 -14.34
N ILE A 57 -11.71 8.73 -14.11
CA ILE A 57 -13.05 8.71 -13.51
C ILE A 57 -13.02 9.31 -12.11
N SER A 58 -11.99 8.98 -11.29
CA SER A 58 -11.88 9.48 -9.92
C SER A 58 -11.75 11.00 -9.83
N LEU A 59 -11.12 11.67 -10.80
CA LEU A 59 -11.06 13.14 -10.84
C LEU A 59 -12.45 13.77 -11.03
N TYR A 60 -13.23 13.23 -11.96
CA TYR A 60 -14.60 13.70 -12.19
C TYR A 60 -15.48 13.47 -10.96
N LEU A 61 -15.40 12.27 -10.37
CA LEU A 61 -16.10 11.93 -9.14
C LEU A 61 -15.66 12.78 -7.95
N ALA A 62 -14.38 13.19 -7.89
CA ALA A 62 -13.85 14.07 -6.86
C ALA A 62 -14.52 15.44 -6.91
N TYR A 63 -14.62 16.02 -8.12
CA TYR A 63 -15.32 17.28 -8.31
C TYR A 63 -16.77 17.22 -7.81
N LEU A 64 -17.52 16.18 -8.18
CA LEU A 64 -18.91 16.03 -7.76
C LEU A 64 -19.03 15.89 -6.23
N LEU A 65 -18.24 15.00 -5.63
CA LEU A 65 -18.31 14.72 -4.19
C LEU A 65 -17.89 15.95 -3.36
N ILE A 66 -16.81 16.63 -3.74
CA ILE A 66 -16.31 17.82 -3.01
C ILE A 66 -17.31 18.97 -3.14
N ARG A 67 -17.93 19.15 -4.32
CA ARG A 67 -18.96 20.17 -4.53
C ARG A 67 -20.14 19.94 -3.58
N GLU A 68 -20.65 18.72 -3.47
CA GLU A 68 -21.76 18.40 -2.56
C GLU A 68 -21.34 18.53 -1.09
N ALA A 69 -20.15 18.05 -0.73
CA ALA A 69 -19.62 18.19 0.62
C ALA A 69 -19.44 19.66 1.06
N SER A 70 -19.14 20.56 0.11
CA SER A 70 -18.98 21.99 0.39
C SER A 70 -20.26 22.70 0.82
N VAL A 71 -21.42 22.15 0.45
CA VAL A 71 -22.74 22.66 0.91
C VAL A 71 -22.95 22.35 2.39
N ILE A 72 -22.37 21.26 2.91
CA ILE A 72 -22.46 20.87 4.33
C ILE A 72 -21.54 21.76 5.18
N SER A 73 -20.25 21.80 4.85
CA SER A 73 -19.27 22.68 5.51
C SER A 73 -17.91 22.63 4.79
N THR A 74 -17.08 23.65 5.02
CA THR A 74 -15.67 23.64 4.56
C THR A 74 -14.90 22.43 5.08
N GLY A 75 -15.12 22.03 6.35
CA GLY A 75 -14.44 20.88 6.95
C GLY A 75 -14.80 19.56 6.24
N MET A 76 -16.08 19.37 5.90
CA MET A 76 -16.54 18.21 5.14
C MET A 76 -15.93 18.18 3.73
N ALA A 77 -15.87 19.34 3.05
CA ALA A 77 -15.21 19.46 1.75
C ALA A 77 -13.73 19.07 1.80
N VAL A 78 -13.00 19.53 2.82
CA VAL A 78 -11.58 19.16 3.03
C VAL A 78 -11.44 17.67 3.31
N ALA A 79 -12.31 17.08 4.12
CA ALA A 79 -12.29 15.65 4.42
C ALA A 79 -12.55 14.79 3.16
N CYS A 80 -13.52 15.17 2.33
CA CYS A 80 -13.78 14.53 1.04
C CYS A 80 -12.65 14.76 0.02
N ALA A 81 -12.02 15.94 0.03
CA ALA A 81 -10.87 16.23 -0.83
C ALA A 81 -9.67 15.35 -0.48
N ALA A 82 -9.38 15.15 0.82
CA ALA A 82 -8.33 14.24 1.27
C ALA A 82 -8.61 12.80 0.80
N TYR A 83 -9.84 12.31 0.97
CA TYR A 83 -10.27 11.01 0.47
C TYR A 83 -10.03 10.86 -1.04
N MET A 84 -10.56 11.78 -1.83
CA MET A 84 -10.51 11.67 -3.29
C MET A 84 -9.12 11.90 -3.87
N ALA A 85 -8.30 12.74 -3.24
CA ALA A 85 -6.89 12.89 -3.61
C ALA A 85 -6.12 11.57 -3.41
N SER A 86 -6.39 10.84 -2.33
CA SER A 86 -5.77 9.54 -2.09
C SER A 86 -6.24 8.46 -3.05
N VAL A 87 -7.53 8.42 -3.39
CA VAL A 87 -8.08 7.52 -4.43
C VAL A 87 -7.46 7.80 -5.79
N PHE A 88 -7.48 9.06 -6.23
CA PHE A 88 -6.87 9.48 -7.48
C PHE A 88 -5.40 9.12 -7.54
N GLY A 89 -4.64 9.49 -6.50
CA GLY A 89 -3.20 9.25 -6.48
C GLY A 89 -2.85 7.76 -6.46
N THR A 90 -3.68 6.90 -5.86
CA THR A 90 -3.50 5.44 -5.92
C THR A 90 -3.62 4.93 -7.35
N PHE A 91 -4.71 5.25 -8.04
CA PHE A 91 -4.90 4.81 -9.42
C PHE A 91 -3.90 5.44 -10.37
N PHE A 92 -3.53 6.70 -10.16
CA PHE A 92 -2.55 7.41 -10.97
C PHE A 92 -1.14 6.81 -10.81
N CYS A 93 -0.65 6.65 -9.58
CA CYS A 93 0.66 6.04 -9.32
C CYS A 93 0.73 4.59 -9.83
N SER A 94 -0.36 3.83 -9.71
CA SER A 94 -0.45 2.50 -10.28
C SER A 94 -0.39 2.50 -11.81
N THR A 95 -1.09 3.43 -12.46
CA THR A 95 -0.98 3.60 -13.91
C THR A 95 0.46 3.88 -14.32
N LEU A 96 1.15 4.78 -13.63
CA LEU A 96 2.55 5.09 -13.90
C LEU A 96 3.47 3.89 -13.65
N SER A 97 3.20 3.06 -12.64
CA SER A 97 4.00 1.87 -12.32
C SER A 97 3.98 0.80 -13.42
N HIS A 98 2.91 0.78 -14.23
CA HIS A 98 2.72 -0.14 -15.36
C HIS A 98 3.09 0.48 -16.73
N VAL A 99 3.04 1.81 -16.86
CA VAL A 99 3.46 2.51 -18.09
C VAL A 99 4.97 2.69 -18.14
N VAL A 100 5.60 3.07 -17.01
CA VAL A 100 7.05 3.25 -16.96
C VAL A 100 7.74 1.89 -17.04
N ARG A 101 8.74 1.76 -17.92
CA ARG A 101 9.53 0.52 -18.05
C ARG A 101 11.03 0.68 -17.85
N ARG A 102 11.51 1.92 -17.63
CA ARG A 102 12.93 2.24 -17.53
C ARG A 102 13.36 2.38 -16.08
N GLN A 103 14.50 1.78 -15.73
CA GLN A 103 15.15 1.98 -14.43
C GLN A 103 15.92 3.33 -14.38
N PRO A 104 16.08 3.93 -13.19
CA PRO A 104 15.57 3.51 -11.88
C PRO A 104 14.11 3.93 -11.62
N LEU A 105 13.51 4.70 -12.53
CA LEU A 105 12.18 5.30 -12.35
C LEU A 105 11.09 4.25 -12.11
N LEU A 106 11.19 3.09 -12.76
CA LEU A 106 10.28 1.95 -12.53
C LEU A 106 10.18 1.56 -11.05
N ASN A 107 11.31 1.40 -10.36
CA ASN A 107 11.32 1.03 -8.94
C ASN A 107 10.63 2.11 -8.09
N THR A 108 10.92 3.38 -8.37
CA THR A 108 10.26 4.50 -7.70
C THR A 108 8.75 4.48 -7.93
N MET A 109 8.28 4.33 -9.17
CA MET A 109 6.85 4.31 -9.46
C MET A 109 6.14 3.13 -8.80
N ARG A 110 6.76 1.94 -8.78
CA ARG A 110 6.24 0.77 -8.06
C ARG A 110 6.20 0.96 -6.54
N ALA A 111 7.20 1.65 -5.99
CA ALA A 111 7.21 1.98 -4.56
C ALA A 111 6.09 2.97 -4.19
N TRP A 112 5.88 4.00 -5.02
CA TRP A 112 4.81 4.97 -4.84
C TRP A 112 3.42 4.35 -4.99
N ASP A 113 3.21 3.51 -6.00
CA ASP A 113 1.97 2.74 -6.20
C ASP A 113 1.57 1.96 -4.93
N GLN A 114 2.51 1.18 -4.39
CA GLN A 114 2.30 0.43 -3.16
C GLN A 114 2.17 1.30 -1.91
N ALA A 115 2.79 2.48 -1.88
CA ALA A 115 2.71 3.41 -0.76
C ALA A 115 1.36 4.13 -0.72
N MET A 116 0.78 4.45 -1.87
CA MET A 116 -0.51 5.14 -1.96
C MET A 116 -1.69 4.34 -1.42
N ILE A 117 -1.58 3.01 -1.31
CA ILE A 117 -2.57 2.18 -0.62
C ILE A 117 -2.78 2.66 0.83
N TYR A 118 -1.71 3.05 1.54
CA TYR A 118 -1.83 3.55 2.91
C TYR A 118 -2.66 4.83 2.99
N THR A 119 -2.42 5.76 2.05
CA THR A 119 -3.13 7.03 2.02
C THR A 119 -4.57 6.84 1.55
N MET A 120 -4.85 5.89 0.64
CA MET A 120 -6.21 5.55 0.23
C MET A 120 -7.05 5.04 1.40
N ILE A 121 -6.46 4.16 2.23
CA ILE A 121 -7.13 3.66 3.43
C ILE A 121 -7.40 4.82 4.42
N SER A 122 -6.40 5.64 4.73
CA SER A 122 -6.58 6.77 5.65
C SER A 122 -7.56 7.82 5.12
N GLY A 123 -7.49 8.12 3.83
CA GLY A 123 -8.40 8.99 3.12
C GLY A 123 -9.84 8.50 3.23
N THR A 124 -10.09 7.18 3.10
CA THR A 124 -11.44 6.60 3.19
C THR A 124 -12.07 6.82 4.57
N TYR A 125 -11.30 6.66 5.64
CA TYR A 125 -11.78 6.87 7.00
C TYR A 125 -12.03 8.34 7.36
N THR A 126 -11.35 9.27 6.67
CA THR A 126 -11.36 10.71 7.00
C THR A 126 -12.77 11.33 6.98
N PRO A 127 -13.53 11.29 5.86
CA PRO A 127 -14.88 11.86 5.82
C PRO A 127 -15.88 11.12 6.73
N ILE A 128 -15.71 9.80 6.91
CA ILE A 128 -16.56 8.98 7.78
C ILE A 128 -16.42 9.41 9.23
N ALA A 129 -15.18 9.44 9.74
CA ALA A 129 -14.91 9.86 11.11
C ALA A 129 -15.23 11.35 11.31
N PHE A 130 -15.01 12.19 10.29
CA PHE A 130 -15.39 13.60 10.35
C PHE A 130 -16.88 13.81 10.60
N ARG A 131 -17.73 13.05 9.92
CA ARG A 131 -19.18 13.18 9.97
C ARG A 131 -19.82 12.60 11.23
N TYR A 132 -19.35 11.44 11.69
CA TYR A 132 -20.07 10.64 12.68
C TYR A 132 -19.41 10.58 14.06
N CYS A 133 -18.09 10.79 14.16
CA CYS A 133 -17.42 10.69 15.44
C CYS A 133 -17.53 12.00 16.23
N THR A 134 -17.67 11.87 17.55
CA THR A 134 -17.45 12.98 18.49
C THR A 134 -16.00 13.46 18.43
N ASP A 135 -15.73 14.69 18.84
CA ASP A 135 -14.39 15.28 18.83
C ASP A 135 -13.36 14.43 19.61
N GLU A 136 -13.81 13.82 20.71
CA GLU A 136 -13.04 12.93 21.58
C GLU A 136 -12.60 11.64 20.86
N THR A 137 -13.42 11.10 19.95
CA THR A 137 -13.05 9.91 19.15
C THR A 137 -12.35 10.31 17.86
N ARG A 138 -12.88 11.32 17.16
CA ARG A 138 -12.47 11.74 15.81
C ARG A 138 -11.00 12.08 15.75
N THR A 139 -10.54 12.97 16.64
CA THR A 139 -9.18 13.51 16.61
C THR A 139 -8.13 12.43 16.83
N PRO A 140 -8.16 11.64 17.93
CA PRO A 140 -7.17 10.60 18.15
C PRO A 140 -7.23 9.51 17.08
N LEU A 141 -8.43 9.15 16.59
CA LEU A 141 -8.58 8.16 15.51
C LEU A 141 -7.91 8.63 14.22
N LEU A 142 -8.19 9.85 13.77
CA LEU A 142 -7.58 10.38 12.54
C LEU A 142 -6.07 10.54 12.68
N ILE A 143 -5.57 11.00 13.83
CA ILE A 143 -4.13 11.08 14.10
C ILE A 143 -3.49 9.69 14.00
N ALA A 144 -4.07 8.69 14.67
CA ALA A 144 -3.54 7.33 14.68
C ALA A 144 -3.49 6.72 13.27
N ILE A 145 -4.57 6.89 12.50
CA ILE A 145 -4.67 6.39 11.12
C ILE A 145 -3.65 7.08 10.21
N TRP A 146 -3.56 8.42 10.23
CA TRP A 146 -2.67 9.16 9.34
C TRP A 146 -1.19 9.02 9.72
N ILE A 147 -0.85 8.90 11.01
CA ILE A 147 0.52 8.55 11.43
C ILE A 147 0.88 7.15 10.93
N SER A 148 0.00 6.16 11.15
CA SER A 148 0.23 4.79 10.68
C SER A 148 0.40 4.72 9.16
N ALA A 149 -0.44 5.46 8.42
CA ALA A 149 -0.34 5.58 6.98
C ALA A 149 0.96 6.27 6.53
N GLY A 150 1.35 7.36 7.20
CA GLY A 150 2.60 8.08 6.90
C GLY A 150 3.84 7.23 7.15
N VAL A 151 3.87 6.47 8.25
CA VAL A 151 4.93 5.51 8.56
C VAL A 151 5.01 4.43 7.48
N GLY A 152 3.88 3.81 7.13
CA GLY A 152 3.81 2.79 6.08
C GLY A 152 4.24 3.32 4.72
N PHE A 153 3.76 4.50 4.34
CA PHE A 153 4.11 5.19 3.10
C PHE A 153 5.63 5.45 3.04
N PHE A 154 6.19 6.04 4.09
CA PHE A 154 7.61 6.36 4.18
C PHE A 154 8.48 5.10 4.07
N PHE A 155 8.14 4.04 4.82
CA PHE A 155 8.88 2.78 4.74
C PHE A 155 8.84 2.19 3.33
N LYS A 156 7.70 2.25 2.64
CA LYS A 156 7.59 1.76 1.26
C LYS A 156 8.42 2.56 0.27
N VAL A 157 8.37 3.88 0.33
CA VAL A 157 9.11 4.75 -0.61
C VAL A 157 10.62 4.68 -0.37
N CYS A 158 11.07 4.64 0.89
CA CYS A 158 12.50 4.63 1.21
C CYS A 158 13.15 3.24 1.12
N HIS A 159 12.41 2.15 1.35
CA HIS A 159 12.95 0.78 1.35
C HIS A 159 12.41 -0.05 0.19
N GLN A 160 12.49 0.50 -1.02
CA GLN A 160 11.93 -0.02 -2.29
C GLN A 160 12.18 -1.53 -2.54
N HIS A 161 13.27 -2.09 -2.01
CA HIS A 161 13.74 -3.45 -2.32
C HIS A 161 13.46 -4.54 -1.26
N ARG A 162 13.05 -4.20 -0.03
CA ARG A 162 13.03 -5.18 1.09
C ARG A 162 11.66 -5.67 1.56
N VAL A 163 10.55 -5.10 1.05
CA VAL A 163 9.27 -5.14 1.80
C VAL A 163 8.10 -5.71 0.99
N ASN A 164 8.31 -6.72 0.13
CA ASN A 164 7.22 -7.23 -0.71
C ASN A 164 6.09 -7.91 0.10
N SER A 165 6.39 -8.72 1.11
CA SER A 165 5.34 -9.43 1.89
C SER A 165 4.85 -8.71 3.14
N ILE A 166 5.68 -7.88 3.78
CA ILE A 166 5.32 -7.13 5.01
C ILE A 166 4.28 -6.03 4.70
N GLY A 167 4.25 -5.53 3.47
CA GLY A 167 3.26 -4.54 3.03
C GLY A 167 1.83 -5.07 3.12
N THR A 168 1.55 -6.27 2.61
CA THR A 168 0.19 -6.79 2.53
C THR A 168 -0.51 -6.91 3.88
N VAL A 169 0.19 -7.43 4.90
CA VAL A 169 -0.37 -7.58 6.26
C VAL A 169 -0.63 -6.21 6.88
N SER A 170 0.29 -5.25 6.72
CA SER A 170 0.12 -3.92 7.28
C SER A 170 -1.03 -3.14 6.62
N TYR A 171 -1.26 -3.31 5.31
CA TYR A 171 -2.44 -2.76 4.63
C TYR A 171 -3.75 -3.33 5.20
N LEU A 172 -3.80 -4.65 5.43
CA LEU A 172 -5.01 -5.29 5.97
C LEU A 172 -5.28 -4.84 7.41
N LEU A 173 -4.25 -4.74 8.26
CA LEU A 173 -4.41 -4.24 9.61
C LEU A 173 -4.89 -2.78 9.62
N LEU A 174 -4.26 -1.90 8.83
CA LEU A 174 -4.70 -0.51 8.71
C LEU A 174 -6.10 -0.40 8.07
N GLY A 175 -6.46 -1.34 7.21
CA GLY A 175 -7.76 -1.40 6.54
C GLY A 175 -8.90 -1.82 7.47
N TRP A 176 -8.66 -2.73 8.41
CA TRP A 176 -9.72 -3.31 9.26
C TRP A 176 -9.78 -2.74 10.67
N LEU A 177 -8.64 -2.48 11.32
CA LEU A 177 -8.61 -2.06 12.72
C LEU A 177 -9.33 -0.73 12.99
N PRO A 178 -9.22 0.31 12.13
CA PRO A 178 -9.91 1.58 12.37
C PRO A 178 -11.43 1.50 12.24
N ALA A 179 -11.98 0.41 11.67
CA ALA A 179 -13.42 0.20 11.64
C ALA A 179 -13.99 -0.15 13.02
N ILE A 180 -13.20 -0.75 13.92
CA ILE A 180 -13.64 -1.19 15.25
C ILE A 180 -14.25 -0.03 16.07
N PRO A 181 -13.56 1.11 16.29
CA PRO A 181 -14.12 2.23 17.05
C PRO A 181 -15.28 2.96 16.34
N LEU A 182 -15.51 2.69 15.04
CA LEU A 182 -16.62 3.24 14.28
C LEU A 182 -17.90 2.43 14.46
N VAL A 183 -17.80 1.15 14.84
CA VAL A 183 -18.95 0.32 15.15
C VAL A 183 -19.76 0.95 16.28
N GLY A 184 -21.03 1.25 16.03
CA GLY A 184 -21.92 1.93 16.97
C GLY A 184 -21.93 3.45 16.86
N GLN A 185 -20.96 4.08 16.19
CA GLN A 185 -20.99 5.52 15.87
C GLN A 185 -21.53 5.80 14.47
N VAL A 186 -21.35 4.85 13.53
CA VAL A 186 -21.85 4.99 12.16
C VAL A 186 -23.14 4.20 11.91
N PRO A 187 -23.99 4.63 10.96
CA PRO A 187 -25.18 3.88 10.56
C PRO A 187 -24.83 2.46 10.06
N GLY A 188 -25.64 1.46 10.40
CA GLY A 188 -25.39 0.07 10.03
C GLY A 188 -25.26 -0.16 8.52
N VAL A 189 -25.97 0.62 7.70
CA VAL A 189 -25.82 0.58 6.23
C VAL A 189 -24.43 1.02 5.77
N LEU A 190 -23.83 2.03 6.43
CA LEU A 190 -22.47 2.47 6.15
C LEU A 190 -21.46 1.38 6.54
N VAL A 191 -21.65 0.73 7.69
CA VAL A 191 -20.84 -0.42 8.11
C VAL A 191 -20.90 -1.55 7.08
N ALA A 192 -22.09 -1.88 6.58
CA ALA A 192 -22.26 -2.93 5.58
C ALA A 192 -21.46 -2.66 4.30
N TRP A 193 -21.48 -1.41 3.80
CA TRP A 193 -20.66 -1.01 2.65
C TRP A 193 -19.16 -1.03 2.94
N MET A 194 -18.75 -0.63 4.16
CA MET A 194 -17.36 -0.71 4.58
C MET A 194 -16.86 -2.17 4.62
N ILE A 195 -17.67 -3.08 5.18
CA ILE A 195 -17.38 -4.51 5.20
C ILE A 195 -17.31 -5.06 3.77
N ALA A 196 -18.27 -4.72 2.90
CA ALA A 196 -18.27 -5.15 1.51
C ALA A 196 -16.99 -4.71 0.78
N GLY A 197 -16.59 -3.44 0.93
CA GLY A 197 -15.33 -2.92 0.39
C GLY A 197 -14.10 -3.63 0.95
N GLY A 198 -14.04 -3.82 2.27
CA GLY A 198 -12.94 -4.54 2.94
C GLY A 198 -12.81 -6.00 2.51
N VAL A 199 -13.94 -6.70 2.35
CA VAL A 199 -13.99 -8.08 1.84
C VAL A 199 -13.53 -8.14 0.39
N LEU A 200 -13.99 -7.23 -0.48
CA LEU A 200 -13.54 -7.15 -1.87
C LEU A 200 -12.03 -6.91 -1.94
N TYR A 201 -11.49 -5.96 -1.16
CA TYR A 201 -10.05 -5.71 -1.12
C TYR A 201 -9.27 -6.96 -0.66
N THR A 202 -9.72 -7.59 0.43
CA THR A 202 -9.09 -8.79 0.98
C THR A 202 -9.15 -9.98 0.01
N ALA A 203 -10.27 -10.16 -0.69
CA ALA A 203 -10.41 -11.15 -1.75
C ALA A 203 -9.46 -10.84 -2.92
N GLY A 204 -9.35 -9.58 -3.33
CA GLY A 204 -8.40 -9.13 -4.34
C GLY A 204 -6.95 -9.48 -3.98
N VAL A 205 -6.55 -9.36 -2.71
CA VAL A 205 -5.19 -9.69 -2.26
C VAL A 205 -4.83 -11.14 -2.61
N SER A 206 -5.82 -12.06 -2.59
CA SER A 206 -5.59 -13.44 -3.02
C SER A 206 -5.19 -13.54 -4.50
N LEU A 207 -5.75 -12.70 -5.39
CA LEU A 207 -5.36 -12.64 -6.80
C LEU A 207 -3.97 -12.05 -6.97
N LEU A 208 -3.64 -11.00 -6.21
CA LEU A 208 -2.31 -10.39 -6.20
C LEU A 208 -1.22 -11.39 -5.82
N VAL A 209 -1.41 -12.12 -4.72
CA VAL A 209 -0.42 -13.11 -4.24
C VAL A 209 -0.22 -14.25 -5.25
N ASN A 210 -1.26 -14.59 -6.02
CA ASN A 210 -1.22 -15.66 -7.01
C ASN A 210 -0.91 -15.18 -8.43
N ASP A 211 -0.58 -13.90 -8.64
CA ASP A 211 -0.46 -13.33 -9.98
C ASP A 211 0.67 -13.93 -10.83
N HIS A 212 1.65 -14.57 -10.20
CA HIS A 212 2.73 -15.32 -10.84
C HIS A 212 2.25 -16.63 -11.49
N ARG A 213 1.06 -17.14 -11.12
CA ARG A 213 0.55 -18.45 -11.56
C ARG A 213 -0.29 -18.40 -12.83
N VAL A 214 -1.10 -17.36 -13.00
CA VAL A 214 -2.07 -17.25 -14.12
C VAL A 214 -2.02 -15.86 -14.75
N ARG A 215 -2.10 -15.82 -16.08
CA ARG A 215 -2.11 -14.59 -16.87
C ARG A 215 -3.27 -13.67 -16.45
N TYR A 216 -3.02 -12.37 -16.39
CA TYR A 216 -4.00 -11.32 -16.05
C TYR A 216 -4.57 -11.33 -14.63
N LEU A 217 -4.11 -12.18 -13.71
CA LEU A 217 -4.54 -12.12 -12.31
C LEU A 217 -4.23 -10.78 -11.63
N HIS A 218 -3.14 -10.12 -12.02
CA HIS A 218 -2.83 -8.77 -11.54
C HIS A 218 -3.86 -7.73 -11.98
N ALA A 219 -4.35 -7.83 -13.22
CA ALA A 219 -5.46 -7.00 -13.70
C ALA A 219 -6.76 -7.36 -12.94
N GLY A 220 -6.96 -8.64 -12.60
CA GLY A 220 -8.03 -9.07 -11.70
C GLY A 220 -7.93 -8.40 -10.32
N TRP A 221 -6.73 -8.34 -9.74
CA TRP A 221 -6.47 -7.58 -8.51
C TRP A 221 -6.90 -6.11 -8.65
N HIS A 222 -6.54 -5.44 -9.75
CA HIS A 222 -6.98 -4.06 -10.01
C HIS A 222 -8.50 -3.91 -10.02
N LEU A 223 -9.22 -4.83 -10.64
CA LEU A 223 -10.69 -4.80 -10.67
C LEU A 223 -11.29 -4.94 -9.27
N PHE A 224 -10.73 -5.78 -8.40
CA PHE A 224 -11.18 -5.90 -7.01
C PHE A 224 -10.89 -4.62 -6.20
N VAL A 225 -9.74 -3.98 -6.41
CA VAL A 225 -9.42 -2.68 -5.77
C VAL A 225 -10.39 -1.60 -6.25
N MET A 226 -10.69 -1.54 -7.54
CA MET A 226 -11.68 -0.62 -8.11
C MET A 226 -13.09 -0.87 -7.55
N ALA A 227 -13.50 -2.13 -7.41
CA ALA A 227 -14.78 -2.49 -6.83
C ALA A 227 -14.86 -2.07 -5.35
N ALA A 228 -13.81 -2.34 -4.56
CA ALA A 228 -13.72 -1.91 -3.17
C ALA A 228 -13.78 -0.38 -3.03
N ALA A 229 -13.01 0.35 -3.85
CA ALA A 229 -13.04 1.81 -3.88
C ALA A 229 -14.43 2.34 -4.26
N THR A 230 -15.12 1.68 -5.19
CA THR A 230 -16.50 2.03 -5.59
C THR A 230 -17.49 1.83 -4.44
N CYS A 231 -17.39 0.72 -3.69
CA CYS A 231 -18.20 0.50 -2.49
C CYS A 231 -18.01 1.61 -1.46
N HIS A 232 -16.76 1.97 -1.14
CA HIS A 232 -16.46 3.03 -0.19
C HIS A 232 -16.93 4.41 -0.69
N PHE A 233 -16.71 4.70 -1.96
CA PHE A 233 -17.14 5.95 -2.58
C PHE A 233 -18.65 6.11 -2.53
N TRP A 234 -19.39 5.06 -2.92
CA TRP A 234 -20.85 5.05 -2.85
C TRP A 234 -21.35 5.24 -1.42
N ALA A 235 -20.71 4.58 -0.45
CA ALA A 235 -21.07 4.71 0.95
C ALA A 235 -20.86 6.14 1.46
N ILE A 236 -19.73 6.77 1.12
CA ILE A 236 -19.43 8.15 1.50
C ILE A 236 -20.41 9.11 0.83
N TRP A 237 -20.65 8.98 -0.48
CA TRP A 237 -21.59 9.86 -1.17
C TRP A 237 -23.00 9.74 -0.57
N LYS A 238 -23.54 8.53 -0.47
CA LYS A 238 -24.95 8.32 -0.12
C LYS A 238 -25.24 8.42 1.36
N HIS A 239 -24.26 8.17 2.24
CA HIS A 239 -24.49 8.14 3.68
C HIS A 239 -23.70 9.20 4.44
N VAL A 240 -22.53 9.63 3.99
CA VAL A 240 -21.72 10.66 4.69
C VAL A 240 -22.04 12.08 4.21
N VAL A 241 -22.18 12.27 2.89
CA VAL A 241 -22.45 13.55 2.23
C VAL A 241 -23.94 13.84 1.90
N PRO A 242 -24.96 13.01 2.20
CA PRO A 242 -26.33 13.37 1.85
C PRO A 242 -26.74 14.64 2.59
N VAL A 243 -27.32 15.56 1.83
CA VAL A 243 -27.96 16.80 2.29
C VAL A 243 -29.43 16.53 2.53
#